data_AF-A0A537LUA8-F1
#
_entry.id   AF-A0A537LUA8-F1
#
_cell.length_a   1.000
_cell.length_b   1.000
_cell.length_c   1.000
_cell.angle_alpha   90.00
_cell.angle_beta   90.00
_cell.angle_gamma   90.00
#
_symmetry.space_group_name_H-M   'P 1'
#
loop_
_entity.id
_entity.type
_entity.pdbx_description
1 polymer ?
#
loop_
_entity_poly.entity_id
_entity_poly.type
_entity_poly.pdbx_seq_one_letter_code
_entity_poly.pdbx_strand_id
1 'polypeptide(L)'
;GLVLSLREREYVEAARALGASRTRIFLRHVLPGITSPLVIMSTLDIGHAILTFASLSFLGLGPPPEIPEWGSMIASGRSYLDQWWISTFPGLAILSIVVPLNVMGDSLRDLLDPRFRKG
;
A
#
# COMPACT_ATOMS: atom_id res chain seq x y z
N GLY A 1 -8.26 -14.40 15.42
CA GLY A 1 -8.59 -13.01 15.80
C GLY A 1 -8.59 -12.86 17.30
N LEU A 2 -9.72 -13.14 17.96
CA LEU A 2 -9.93 -12.83 19.39
C LEU A 2 -8.89 -13.45 20.33
N VAL A 3 -8.57 -14.75 20.18
CA VAL A 3 -7.64 -15.46 21.07
C VAL A 3 -6.20 -14.94 20.96
N LEU A 4 -5.73 -14.64 19.75
CA LEU A 4 -4.40 -14.05 19.52
C LEU A 4 -4.34 -12.61 20.04
N SER A 5 -5.39 -11.82 19.82
CA SER A 5 -5.50 -10.45 20.33
C SER A 5 -5.57 -10.38 21.86
N LEU A 6 -6.29 -11.31 22.49
CA LEU A 6 -6.34 -11.46 23.95
C LEU A 6 -4.96 -11.87 24.49
N ARG A 7 -4.29 -12.83 23.84
CA ARG A 7 -2.95 -13.27 24.22
C ARG A 7 -1.92 -12.16 24.08
N GLU A 8 -1.96 -11.35 23.01
CA GLU A 8 -1.07 -10.20 22.86
C GLU A 8 -1.29 -9.15 23.95
N ARG A 9 -2.56 -8.87 24.33
CA ARG A 9 -2.88 -7.97 25.45
C ARG A 9 -2.36 -8.48 26.78
N GLU A 10 -2.64 -9.74 27.13
CA GLU A 10 -2.17 -10.35 28.38
C GLU A 10 -0.63 -10.40 28.44
N TYR A 11 0.05 -10.75 27.34
CA TYR A 11 1.53 -10.74 27.28
C TYR A 11 2.12 -9.34 27.43
N VAL A 12 1.50 -8.33 26.83
CA VAL A 12 1.94 -6.93 26.93
C VAL A 12 1.75 -6.40 28.36
N GLU A 13 0.65 -6.73 29.02
CA GLU A 13 0.41 -6.37 30.42
C GLU A 13 1.38 -7.07 31.37
N ALA A 14 1.64 -8.37 31.17
CA ALA A 14 2.64 -9.11 31.94
C ALA A 14 4.06 -8.56 31.76
N ALA A 15 4.47 -8.26 30.52
CA ALA A 15 5.77 -7.67 30.23
C ALA A 15 5.94 -6.28 30.87
N ARG A 16 4.85 -5.50 30.95
CA ARG A 16 4.83 -4.20 31.61
C ARG A 16 4.91 -4.34 33.13
N ALA A 17 4.25 -5.34 33.72
CA ALA A 17 4.36 -5.68 35.15
C ALA A 17 5.78 -6.13 35.55
N LEU A 18 6.52 -6.73 34.62
CA LEU A 18 7.93 -7.11 34.78
C LEU A 18 8.92 -5.95 34.55
N GLY A 19 8.45 -4.71 34.37
CA GLY A 19 9.30 -3.53 34.24
C GLY A 19 9.92 -3.32 32.85
N ALA A 20 9.43 -3.98 31.80
CA ALA A 20 9.93 -3.76 30.44
C ALA A 20 9.53 -2.35 29.93
N SER A 21 10.48 -1.66 29.27
CA SER A 21 10.23 -0.36 28.66
C SER A 21 9.22 -0.47 27.51
N ARG A 22 8.41 0.59 27.30
CA ARG A 22 7.42 0.64 26.21
C ARG A 22 8.02 0.30 24.85
N THR A 23 9.24 0.79 24.57
CA THR A 23 9.97 0.52 23.32
C THR A 23 10.36 -0.95 23.18
N ARG A 24 10.83 -1.60 24.26
CA ARG A 24 11.17 -3.03 24.25
C ARG A 24 9.91 -3.89 24.03
N ILE A 25 8.81 -3.54 24.69
CA ILE A 25 7.52 -4.22 24.52
C ILE A 25 7.03 -4.09 23.07
N PHE A 26 7.06 -2.86 22.54
CA PHE A 26 6.63 -2.60 21.17
C PHE A 26 7.48 -3.38 20.16
N LEU A 27 8.80 -3.23 20.16
CA LEU A 27 9.68 -3.83 19.16
C LEU A 27 9.72 -5.37 19.23
N ARG A 28 9.59 -5.96 20.43
CA ARG A 28 9.75 -7.41 20.60
C ARG A 28 8.44 -8.19 20.64
N HIS A 29 7.33 -7.57 21.02
CA HIS A 29 6.06 -8.26 21.20
C HIS A 29 4.95 -7.78 20.26
N VAL A 30 4.88 -6.47 19.96
CA VAL A 30 3.81 -5.93 19.10
C VAL A 30 4.23 -5.90 17.63
N LEU A 31 5.42 -5.35 17.34
CA LEU A 31 5.90 -5.14 15.99
C LEU A 31 5.93 -6.45 15.17
N PRO A 32 6.49 -7.59 15.66
CA PRO A 32 6.50 -8.83 14.90
C PRO A 32 5.10 -9.35 14.58
N GLY A 33 4.13 -9.16 15.49
CA GLY A 33 2.73 -9.60 15.31
C GLY A 33 1.97 -8.81 14.24
N ILE A 34 2.29 -7.53 14.05
CA ILE A 34 1.62 -6.65 13.08
C ILE A 34 2.41 -6.40 11.79
N THR A 35 3.70 -6.76 11.72
CA THR A 35 4.53 -6.55 10.52
C THR A 35 3.92 -7.17 9.26
N SER A 36 3.40 -8.39 9.39
CA SER A 36 2.74 -9.13 8.32
C SER A 36 1.56 -8.35 7.71
N PRO A 37 0.49 -7.99 8.46
CA PRO A 37 -0.61 -7.18 7.92
C PRO A 37 -0.17 -5.76 7.50
N LEU A 38 0.85 -5.19 8.16
CA LEU A 38 1.35 -3.85 7.84
C LEU A 38 2.03 -3.80 6.46
N VAL A 39 2.83 -4.80 6.11
CA VAL A 39 3.48 -4.91 4.79
C VAL A 39 2.44 -5.12 3.68
N ILE A 40 1.42 -5.94 3.93
CA ILE A 40 0.31 -6.14 3.00
C ILE A 40 -0.40 -4.83 2.72
N MET A 41 -0.86 -4.16 3.78
CA MET A 41 -1.64 -2.93 3.66
C MET A 41 -0.82 -1.83 2.99
N SER A 42 0.45 -1.71 3.35
CA SER A 42 1.37 -0.75 2.72
C SER A 42 1.54 -0.98 1.22
N THR A 43 1.56 -2.24 0.76
CA THR A 43 1.68 -2.57 -0.66
C THR A 43 0.46 -2.13 -1.45
N LEU A 44 -0.75 -2.36 -0.90
CA LEU A 44 -2.00 -1.93 -1.52
C LEU A 44 -2.13 -0.40 -1.52
N ASP A 45 -1.77 0.24 -0.40
CA ASP A 45 -1.85 1.70 -0.24
C ASP A 45 -0.96 2.44 -1.26
N ILE A 46 0.21 1.90 -1.60
CA ILE A 46 1.10 2.48 -2.63
C ILE A 46 0.40 2.50 -3.99
N GLY A 47 -0.25 1.40 -4.39
CA GLY A 47 -0.98 1.33 -5.66
C GLY A 47 -2.10 2.37 -5.73
N HIS A 48 -2.87 2.50 -4.64
CA HIS A 48 -3.91 3.52 -4.51
C HIS A 48 -3.37 4.95 -4.53
N ALA A 49 -2.23 5.20 -3.87
CA ALA A 49 -1.60 6.51 -3.85
C ALA A 49 -1.17 6.95 -5.25
N ILE A 50 -0.57 6.06 -6.04
CA ILE A 50 -0.16 6.33 -7.43
C ILE A 50 -1.40 6.69 -8.28
N LEU A 51 -2.45 5.86 -8.23
CA LEU A 51 -3.68 6.11 -8.98
C LEU A 51 -4.35 7.42 -8.58
N THR A 52 -4.39 7.72 -7.29
CA THR A 52 -4.99 8.95 -6.77
C THR A 52 -4.21 10.18 -7.26
N PHE A 53 -2.88 10.14 -7.15
CA PHE A 53 -2.02 11.23 -7.61
C PHE A 53 -2.10 11.44 -9.11
N ALA A 54 -2.09 10.37 -9.91
CA ALA A 54 -2.28 10.45 -11.36
C ALA A 54 -3.66 11.00 -11.72
N SER A 55 -4.71 10.61 -10.99
CA SER A 55 -6.08 11.12 -11.19
C SER A 55 -6.18 12.61 -10.88
N LEU A 56 -5.58 13.06 -9.76
CA LEU A 56 -5.51 14.48 -9.41
C LEU A 56 -4.75 15.28 -10.48
N SER A 57 -3.61 14.76 -10.93
CA SER A 57 -2.80 15.40 -11.96
C SER A 57 -3.50 15.47 -13.31
N PHE A 58 -4.28 14.44 -13.66
CA PHE A 58 -5.14 14.43 -14.82
C PHE A 58 -6.27 15.48 -14.75
N LEU A 59 -6.74 15.81 -13.55
CA LEU A 59 -7.69 16.89 -13.29
C LEU A 59 -7.03 18.27 -13.21
N GLY A 60 -5.71 18.37 -13.36
CA GLY A 60 -4.96 19.63 -13.27
C GLY A 60 -4.58 20.05 -11.85
N LEU A 61 -4.75 19.17 -10.86
CA LEU A 61 -4.31 19.37 -9.47
C LEU A 61 -2.90 18.79 -9.22
N GLY A 62 -2.17 18.50 -10.30
CA GLY A 62 -0.84 17.95 -10.29
C GLY A 62 0.26 19.01 -10.21
N PRO A 63 1.52 18.59 -10.31
CA PRO A 63 2.64 19.52 -10.41
C PRO A 63 2.53 20.40 -11.66
N PRO A 64 3.25 21.55 -11.70
CA PRO A 64 3.26 22.43 -12.87
C PRO A 64 3.74 21.68 -14.13
N PRO A 65 3.34 22.12 -15.34
CA PRO A 65 3.59 21.42 -16.60
C PRO A 65 5.08 21.25 -16.96
N GLU A 66 5.97 21.99 -16.29
CA GLU A 66 7.42 21.85 -16.39
C GLU A 66 7.93 20.51 -15.81
N ILE A 67 7.17 19.92 -14.88
CA ILE A 67 7.50 18.65 -14.23
C ILE A 67 6.75 17.53 -14.97
N PRO A 68 7.47 16.60 -15.62
CA PRO A 68 6.83 15.48 -16.30
C PRO A 68 6.15 14.56 -15.28
N GLU A 69 4.84 14.38 -15.42
CA GLU A 69 4.01 13.53 -14.56
C GLU A 69 3.04 12.73 -15.44
N TRP A 70 2.85 11.43 -15.15
CA TRP A 70 2.13 10.54 -16.05
C TRP A 70 0.64 10.84 -16.16
N GLY A 71 -0.04 11.21 -15.09
CA GLY A 71 -1.44 11.66 -15.11
C GLY A 71 -1.66 12.93 -15.94
N SER A 72 -0.79 13.92 -15.82
CA SER A 72 -0.85 15.16 -16.60
C SER A 72 -0.53 14.91 -18.07
N MET A 73 0.40 14.00 -18.39
CA MET A 73 0.67 13.56 -19.77
C MET A 73 -0.55 12.90 -20.42
N ILE A 74 -1.30 12.07 -19.66
CA ILE A 74 -2.56 11.49 -20.15
C ILE A 74 -3.58 12.59 -20.45
N ALA A 75 -3.66 13.64 -19.61
CA ALA A 75 -4.54 14.78 -19.85
C ALA A 75 -4.15 15.57 -21.10
N SER A 76 -2.85 15.79 -21.33
CA SER A 76 -2.34 16.48 -22.52
C SER A 76 -2.70 15.76 -23.82
N GLY A 77 -2.80 14.42 -23.82
CA GLY A 77 -3.20 13.64 -24.99
C GLY A 77 -4.59 14.01 -25.55
N ARG A 78 -5.47 14.63 -24.75
CA ARG A 78 -6.78 15.14 -25.22
C ARG A 78 -6.65 16.26 -26.25
N SER A 79 -5.57 17.03 -26.18
CA SER A 79 -5.27 18.10 -27.14
C SER A 79 -4.62 17.58 -28.42
N TYR A 80 -4.13 16.34 -28.42
CA TYR A 80 -3.38 15.73 -29.51
C TYR A 80 -3.99 14.36 -29.86
N LEU A 81 -5.26 14.35 -30.29
CA LEU A 81 -5.99 13.11 -30.57
C LEU A 81 -5.35 12.26 -31.68
N ASP A 82 -4.69 12.91 -32.65
CA ASP A 82 -3.95 12.23 -33.72
C ASP A 82 -2.69 11.51 -33.19
N GLN A 83 -2.21 11.91 -32.01
CA GLN A 83 -1.02 11.39 -31.34
C GLN A 83 -1.43 10.54 -30.13
N TRP A 84 -2.22 9.51 -30.37
CA TRP A 84 -2.77 8.59 -29.36
C TRP A 84 -1.71 8.01 -28.40
N TRP A 85 -0.45 7.94 -28.83
CA TRP A 85 0.66 7.44 -28.01
C TRP A 85 0.96 8.32 -26.80
N ILE A 86 0.67 9.63 -26.86
CA ILE A 86 0.93 10.57 -25.76
C ILE A 86 0.18 10.17 -24.49
N SER A 87 -1.07 9.74 -24.61
CA SER A 87 -1.86 9.27 -23.47
C SER A 87 -1.66 7.78 -23.19
N THR A 88 -1.39 6.97 -24.21
CA THR A 88 -1.31 5.51 -24.07
C THR A 88 -0.06 5.07 -23.32
N PHE A 89 1.12 5.62 -23.62
CA PHE A 89 2.36 5.17 -22.97
C PHE A 89 2.39 5.45 -21.45
N PRO A 90 2.04 6.65 -20.96
CA PRO A 90 1.99 6.89 -19.52
C PRO A 90 0.92 6.05 -18.82
N GLY A 91 -0.23 5.81 -19.49
CA GLY A 91 -1.26 4.91 -18.98
C GLY A 91 -0.77 3.47 -18.81
N LEU A 92 -0.04 2.95 -19.80
CA LEU A 92 0.60 1.64 -19.72
C LEU A 92 1.70 1.58 -18.65
N ALA A 93 2.47 2.65 -18.47
CA ALA A 93 3.47 2.74 -17.41
C ALA A 93 2.82 2.63 -16.02
N ILE A 94 1.76 3.41 -15.75
CA ILE A 94 0.97 3.31 -14.51
C ILE A 94 0.44 1.89 -14.32
N LEU A 95 -0.19 1.33 -15.35
CA LEU A 95 -0.77 -0.02 -15.30
C LEU A 95 0.29 -1.09 -14.96
N SER A 96 1.46 -1.01 -15.60
CA SER A 96 2.55 -1.97 -15.42
C SER A 96 3.12 -2.00 -14.01
N ILE A 97 2.97 -0.91 -13.24
CA ILE A 97 3.44 -0.80 -11.86
C ILE A 97 2.31 -1.14 -10.89
N VAL A 98 1.13 -0.56 -11.09
CA VAL A 98 0.01 -0.67 -10.16
C VAL A 98 -0.56 -2.09 -10.15
N VAL A 99 -0.68 -2.76 -11.31
CA VAL A 99 -1.26 -4.10 -11.37
C VAL A 99 -0.41 -5.12 -10.61
N PRO A 100 0.91 -5.26 -10.87
CA PRO A 100 1.74 -6.20 -10.11
C PRO A 100 1.79 -5.89 -8.61
N LEU A 101 1.83 -4.61 -8.23
CA LEU A 101 1.81 -4.23 -6.82
C LEU A 101 0.52 -4.65 -6.13
N ASN A 102 -0.64 -4.42 -6.75
CA ASN A 102 -1.93 -4.86 -6.20
C ASN A 102 -2.00 -6.38 -6.10
N VAL A 103 -1.64 -7.09 -7.17
CA VAL A 103 -1.65 -8.58 -7.18
C VAL A 103 -0.68 -9.15 -6.15
N MET A 104 0.50 -8.53 -5.96
CA MET A 104 1.46 -8.93 -4.93
C MET A 104 0.92 -8.66 -3.53
N GLY A 105 0.26 -7.52 -3.31
CA GLY A 105 -0.42 -7.20 -2.06
C GLY A 105 -1.50 -8.22 -1.71
N ASP A 106 -2.33 -8.58 -2.68
CA ASP A 106 -3.36 -9.62 -2.53
C ASP A 106 -2.75 -11.01 -2.31
N SER A 107 -1.68 -11.36 -3.03
CA SER A 107 -0.99 -12.65 -2.83
C SER A 107 -0.35 -12.74 -1.44
N LEU A 108 0.28 -11.65 -0.97
CA LEU A 108 0.81 -11.56 0.39
C LEU A 108 -0.32 -11.67 1.42
N ARG A 109 -1.45 -11.02 1.16
CA ARG A 109 -2.64 -11.11 2.00
C ARG A 109 -3.12 -12.55 2.13
N ASP A 110 -3.25 -13.25 1.01
CA ASP A 110 -3.72 -14.64 0.98
C ASP A 110 -2.77 -15.60 1.69
N LEU A 111 -1.46 -15.42 1.51
CA LEU A 111 -0.43 -16.23 2.19
C LEU A 111 -0.41 -16.01 3.72
N LEU A 112 -0.77 -14.82 4.16
CA LEU A 112 -0.70 -14.42 5.57
C LEU A 112 -2.06 -14.43 6.26
N ASP A 113 -3.17 -14.65 5.54
CA ASP A 113 -4.50 -14.79 6.12
C ASP A 113 -4.56 -16.12 6.92
N PRO A 114 -4.63 -16.08 8.26
CA PRO A 114 -4.56 -17.28 9.11
C PRO A 114 -5.79 -18.20 8.99
N ARG A 115 -6.78 -17.81 8.18
CA ARG A 115 -8.06 -18.52 8.03
C ARG A 115 -7.93 -19.87 7.32
N PHE A 116 -6.83 -20.16 6.63
CA PHE A 116 -6.54 -21.49 6.06
C PHE A 116 -5.82 -22.46 7.01
N ARG A 117 -5.44 -22.04 8.23
CA ARG A 117 -4.68 -22.88 9.19
C ARG A 117 -5.56 -23.59 10.23
N LYS A 118 -6.86 -23.67 9.98
CA LYS A 118 -7.82 -24.51 10.72
C LYS A 118 -8.44 -25.53 9.77
N GLY A 119 -7.62 -26.43 9.26
CA GLY A 119 -8.01 -27.75 8.75
C GLY A 119 -7.33 -28.77 9.63
#